data_AF-A0A838PME4-F1
#
_entry.id   AF-A0A838PME4-F1
#
_cell.length_a   1.000
_cell.length_b   1.000
_cell.length_c   1.000
_cell.angle_alpha   90.00
_cell.angle_beta   90.00
_cell.angle_gamma   90.00
#
_symmetry.space_group_name_H-M   'P 1'
#
loop_
_entity.id
_entity.type
_entity.pdbx_description
1 polymer ?
#
loop_
_entity_poly.entity_id
_entity_poly.type
_entity_poly.pdbx_seq_one_letter_code
_entity_poly.pdbx_strand_id
1 'polypeptide(L)'
;MFHSTRTAGQLRVRWTAAFGLALCLLATSGAARADAAPGLPAQGVYDNCTPEKSSDGCASRLRRLSAAGFTVVQNMGVASQAANLTNILSYANTAHAYGVKVIWNLRPGLSDADLVTLVAALRLHPSTWGYYISDEPTSADHDAVALLSAKIKRLDPTHQQLIMGCGNCGGGGEGSVNFMADIDATLGTDIYPVWEQAPDQPIVAKKVKAAAEGLRRVTDRAGRQTVVALQAFRWGDSHYDSIATGIGQASRFPTRREIEDQRNAAIEGGHPDLILWFTLNQVIGWEPGQRPWYWQEPGDAATRWSNLVGGAFAPLPSEANKRPVARFTFRTRRTRRTRPAPRTARSTPVRIAVDGRASYDPDGRIVRYRWYRSGRRSAVCSRQRCSLKLQRGRRQVLKLVVTDSNGGSASRVRRVS
;
A
#
# COMPACT_ATOMS: atom_id res chain seq x y z
N MET A 1 -13.38 2.16 -98.52
CA MET A 1 -13.32 0.78 -99.02
C MET A 1 -12.68 -0.08 -97.94
N PHE A 2 -13.45 -1.02 -97.39
CA PHE A 2 -13.16 -2.23 -96.60
C PHE A 2 -11.78 -2.53 -95.93
N HIS A 3 -11.91 -2.95 -94.65
CA HIS A 3 -11.24 -4.06 -93.91
C HIS A 3 -9.86 -3.81 -93.25
N SER A 4 -9.74 -3.93 -91.91
CA SER A 4 -9.49 -5.15 -91.07
C SER A 4 -7.97 -5.45 -91.01
N THR A 5 -7.25 -5.78 -89.91
CA THR A 5 -7.53 -6.26 -88.54
C THR A 5 -6.23 -6.19 -87.72
N ARG A 6 -6.36 -5.99 -86.40
CA ARG A 6 -5.50 -6.40 -85.25
C ARG A 6 -3.99 -6.67 -85.44
N THR A 7 -3.19 -6.05 -84.58
CA THR A 7 -2.36 -6.79 -83.60
C THR A 7 -1.90 -5.88 -82.47
N ALA A 8 -1.97 -6.39 -81.24
CA ALA A 8 -1.55 -5.75 -80.01
C ALA A 8 -0.02 -5.81 -79.88
N GLY A 9 0.57 -4.71 -79.39
CA GLY A 9 2.00 -4.61 -79.10
C GLY A 9 2.37 -3.21 -78.67
N GLN A 10 1.90 -2.76 -77.50
CA GLN A 10 2.28 -1.45 -76.97
C GLN A 10 3.58 -1.52 -76.17
N LEU A 11 4.41 -0.55 -76.54
CA LEU A 11 5.75 -0.22 -76.10
C LEU A 11 5.92 -0.13 -74.57
N ARG A 12 7.13 -0.54 -74.16
CA ARG A 12 7.72 -0.28 -72.84
C ARG A 12 7.86 1.24 -72.62
N VAL A 13 7.14 1.78 -71.64
CA VAL A 13 7.42 3.10 -71.06
C VAL A 13 8.11 2.88 -69.72
N ARG A 14 9.32 3.42 -69.60
CA ARG A 14 10.14 3.42 -68.39
C ARG A 14 9.48 4.32 -67.34
N TRP A 15 9.00 3.73 -66.25
CA TRP A 15 8.61 4.47 -65.05
C TRP A 15 9.82 4.58 -64.13
N THR A 16 10.33 5.80 -63.97
CA THR A 16 11.21 6.16 -62.84
C THR A 16 10.39 6.12 -61.57
N ALA A 17 10.47 5.00 -60.84
CA ALA A 17 9.91 4.89 -59.50
C ALA A 17 10.77 5.69 -58.52
N ALA A 18 10.21 6.79 -58.01
CA ALA A 18 10.73 7.47 -56.84
C ALA A 18 10.67 6.51 -55.65
N PHE A 19 11.82 6.23 -55.04
CA PHE A 19 11.91 5.52 -53.76
C PHE A 19 11.25 6.38 -52.67
N GLY A 20 9.97 6.15 -52.41
CA GLY A 20 9.33 6.59 -51.19
C GLY A 20 9.91 5.79 -50.03
N LEU A 21 10.72 6.44 -49.21
CA LEU A 21 11.23 5.90 -47.95
C LEU A 21 10.03 5.70 -47.01
N ALA A 22 9.42 4.52 -47.04
CA ALA A 22 8.42 4.12 -46.06
C ALA A 22 9.14 3.96 -44.72
N LEU A 23 9.13 5.03 -43.92
CA LEU A 23 9.56 5.01 -42.53
C LEU A 23 8.55 4.14 -41.76
N CYS A 24 8.83 2.84 -41.68
CA CYS A 24 8.17 1.94 -40.73
C CYS A 24 8.56 2.43 -39.33
N LEU A 25 7.72 3.30 -38.76
CA LEU A 25 7.68 3.57 -37.32
C LEU A 25 7.33 2.25 -36.64
N LEU A 26 8.37 1.50 -36.28
CA LEU A 26 8.28 0.52 -35.20
C LEU A 26 7.89 1.30 -33.96
N ALA A 27 6.59 1.32 -33.67
CA ALA A 27 6.10 1.69 -32.36
C ALA A 27 6.70 0.67 -31.38
N THR A 28 7.85 1.01 -30.80
CA THR A 28 8.29 0.38 -29.57
C THR A 28 7.19 0.66 -28.57
N SER A 29 6.37 -0.33 -28.27
CA SER A 29 5.50 -0.35 -27.11
C SER A 29 6.39 -0.43 -25.87
N GLY A 30 7.13 0.65 -25.61
CA GLY A 30 7.64 0.94 -24.28
C GLY A 30 6.40 1.09 -23.43
N ALA A 31 6.16 0.11 -22.54
CA ALA A 31 5.17 0.26 -21.49
C ALA A 31 5.46 1.61 -20.83
N ALA A 32 4.52 2.55 -20.97
CA ALA A 32 4.60 3.83 -20.29
C ALA A 32 4.84 3.53 -18.81
N ARG A 33 5.99 3.96 -18.32
CA ARG A 33 6.37 3.81 -16.93
C ARG A 33 5.30 4.52 -16.12
N ALA A 34 4.66 3.81 -15.18
CA ALA A 34 3.81 4.49 -14.22
C ALA A 34 4.73 5.31 -13.33
N ASP A 35 4.90 6.60 -13.65
CA ASP A 35 5.48 7.55 -12.71
C ASP A 35 4.66 7.47 -11.41
N ALA A 36 5.34 7.57 -10.27
CA ALA A 36 4.66 7.63 -8.99
C ALA A 36 3.57 8.71 -9.06
N ALA A 37 2.36 8.38 -8.58
CA ALA A 37 1.26 9.34 -8.58
C ALA A 37 1.74 10.65 -7.91
N PRO A 38 1.53 11.84 -8.53
CA PRO A 38 2.04 13.10 -8.01
C PRO A 38 1.73 13.27 -6.52
N GLY A 39 2.75 13.49 -5.70
CA GLY A 39 2.62 13.74 -4.26
C GLY A 39 2.80 12.53 -3.34
N LEU A 40 3.05 11.32 -3.85
CA LEU A 40 3.40 10.16 -3.00
C LEU A 40 4.92 10.07 -2.73
N PRO A 41 5.34 9.65 -1.53
CA PRO A 41 6.71 9.18 -1.30
C PRO A 41 7.08 8.03 -2.23
N ALA A 42 8.39 7.85 -2.45
CA ALA A 42 8.88 6.69 -3.17
C ALA A 42 8.32 5.40 -2.53
N GLN A 43 7.96 4.44 -3.37
CA GLN A 43 7.43 3.15 -2.94
C GLN A 43 8.49 2.09 -3.22
N GLY A 44 8.79 1.28 -2.22
CA GLY A 44 9.64 0.11 -2.36
C GLY A 44 9.08 -1.11 -1.65
N VAL A 45 9.74 -2.24 -1.86
CA VAL A 45 9.35 -3.51 -1.23
C VAL A 45 10.57 -4.19 -0.62
N TYR A 46 10.33 -5.00 0.40
CA TYR A 46 11.30 -6.01 0.79
C TYR A 46 11.24 -7.19 -0.18
N ASP A 47 12.38 -7.75 -0.52
CA ASP A 47 12.52 -9.01 -1.26
C ASP A 47 13.61 -9.87 -0.61
N ASN A 48 13.64 -11.16 -0.94
CA ASN A 48 14.61 -12.12 -0.41
C ASN A 48 15.15 -13.05 -1.50
N CYS A 49 15.03 -12.64 -2.76
CA CYS A 49 15.53 -13.40 -3.88
C CYS A 49 17.06 -13.43 -3.87
N THR A 50 17.62 -14.64 -3.88
CA THR A 50 19.04 -14.91 -4.07
C THR A 50 19.29 -15.17 -5.55
N PRO A 51 20.02 -14.29 -6.28
CA PRO A 51 20.18 -14.39 -7.73
C PRO A 51 20.77 -15.72 -8.19
N GLU A 52 21.72 -16.26 -7.43
CA GLU A 52 22.39 -17.55 -7.71
C GLU A 52 21.44 -18.74 -7.74
N LYS A 53 20.34 -18.65 -7.00
CA LYS A 53 19.34 -19.72 -6.86
C LYS A 53 18.07 -19.43 -7.66
N SER A 54 18.06 -18.37 -8.47
CA SER A 54 16.93 -17.99 -9.32
C SER A 54 17.26 -18.28 -10.77
N SER A 55 16.32 -18.85 -11.51
CA SER A 55 16.53 -19.25 -12.91
C SER A 55 16.78 -18.06 -13.85
N ASP A 56 16.38 -16.84 -13.45
CA ASP A 56 16.60 -15.61 -14.22
C ASP A 56 17.37 -14.54 -13.44
N GLY A 57 18.08 -14.94 -12.37
CA GLY A 57 18.82 -14.00 -11.53
C GLY A 57 17.93 -12.95 -10.85
N CYS A 58 16.68 -13.30 -10.54
CA CYS A 58 15.64 -12.43 -9.99
C CYS A 58 15.12 -11.33 -10.96
N ALA A 59 15.46 -11.40 -12.26
CA ALA A 59 15.10 -10.36 -13.22
C ALA A 59 13.58 -10.19 -13.38
N SER A 60 12.81 -11.28 -13.36
CA SER A 60 11.35 -11.24 -13.43
C SER A 60 10.72 -10.48 -12.26
N ARG A 61 11.28 -10.60 -11.05
CA ARG A 61 10.82 -9.89 -9.85
C ARG A 61 11.07 -8.39 -9.99
N LEU A 62 12.28 -7.99 -10.35
CA LEU A 62 12.65 -6.59 -10.58
C LEU A 62 11.79 -5.95 -11.69
N ARG A 63 11.60 -6.66 -12.80
CA ARG A 63 10.72 -6.21 -13.90
C ARG A 63 9.28 -6.00 -13.41
N ARG A 64 8.76 -6.91 -12.59
CA ARG A 64 7.41 -6.84 -12.04
C ARG A 64 7.23 -5.64 -11.10
N LEU A 65 8.23 -5.36 -10.26
CA LEU A 65 8.24 -4.18 -9.39
C LEU A 65 8.25 -2.88 -10.19
N SER A 66 9.17 -2.77 -11.15
CA SER A 66 9.29 -1.61 -12.03
C SER A 66 8.00 -1.34 -12.81
N ALA A 67 7.40 -2.38 -13.38
CA ALA A 67 6.14 -2.28 -14.12
C ALA A 67 4.95 -1.81 -13.26
N ALA A 68 5.01 -2.03 -11.95
CA ALA A 68 4.00 -1.56 -11.00
C ALA A 68 4.29 -0.17 -10.40
N GLY A 69 5.43 0.44 -10.73
CA GLY A 69 5.83 1.76 -10.23
C GLY A 69 6.68 1.73 -8.95
N PHE A 70 7.06 0.56 -8.45
CA PHE A 70 8.02 0.48 -7.35
C PHE A 70 9.42 0.85 -7.84
N THR A 71 10.06 1.78 -7.15
CA THR A 71 11.37 2.34 -7.55
C THR A 71 12.50 1.90 -6.63
N VAL A 72 12.20 1.25 -5.51
CA VAL A 72 13.19 0.77 -4.54
C VAL A 72 12.91 -0.68 -4.16
N VAL A 73 13.96 -1.49 -4.03
CA VAL A 73 13.90 -2.82 -3.42
C VAL A 73 14.92 -2.89 -2.29
N GLN A 74 14.45 -3.27 -1.11
CA GLN A 74 15.31 -3.70 -0.02
C GLN A 74 15.47 -5.22 -0.21
N ASN A 75 16.66 -5.70 -0.56
CA ASN A 75 16.86 -7.13 -0.78
C ASN A 75 17.67 -7.75 0.36
N MET A 76 17.00 -8.58 1.15
CA MET A 76 17.55 -9.24 2.33
C MET A 76 18.48 -10.41 2.00
N GLY A 77 18.36 -11.00 0.80
CA GLY A 77 19.07 -12.22 0.40
C GLY A 77 20.36 -11.97 -0.37
N VAL A 78 20.42 -10.92 -1.21
CA VAL A 78 21.51 -10.71 -2.18
C VAL A 78 22.86 -10.41 -1.52
N ALA A 79 22.89 -9.68 -0.41
CA ALA A 79 24.13 -9.27 0.26
C ALA A 79 24.45 -10.10 1.52
N SER A 80 23.85 -11.29 1.65
CA SER A 80 24.17 -12.22 2.75
C SER A 80 25.59 -12.79 2.63
N GLN A 81 26.15 -13.28 3.74
CA GLN A 81 27.57 -13.66 3.96
C GLN A 81 28.20 -14.66 2.96
N ALA A 82 27.46 -15.13 1.95
CA ALA A 82 27.91 -16.11 0.95
C ALA A 82 27.80 -15.61 -0.50
N ALA A 83 27.42 -14.35 -0.73
CA ALA A 83 27.11 -13.87 -2.07
C ALA A 83 28.36 -13.54 -2.89
N ASN A 84 28.46 -14.15 -4.07
CA ASN A 84 29.51 -13.82 -5.04
C ASN A 84 29.30 -12.40 -5.58
N LEU A 85 30.30 -11.54 -5.47
CA LEU A 85 30.25 -10.14 -5.93
C LEU A 85 29.78 -10.02 -7.39
N THR A 86 30.14 -10.97 -8.25
CA THR A 86 29.68 -11.02 -9.65
C THR A 86 28.16 -11.09 -9.74
N ASN A 87 27.53 -11.92 -8.91
CA ASN A 87 26.07 -12.09 -8.89
C ASN A 87 25.37 -10.88 -8.27
N ILE A 88 25.98 -10.27 -7.25
CA ILE A 88 25.51 -9.00 -6.68
C ILE A 88 25.50 -7.91 -7.75
N LEU A 89 26.60 -7.74 -8.49
CA LEU A 89 26.71 -6.75 -9.56
C LEU A 89 25.79 -7.07 -10.75
N SER A 90 25.59 -8.34 -11.09
CA SER A 90 24.60 -8.75 -12.10
C SER A 90 23.17 -8.36 -11.70
N TYR A 91 22.80 -8.60 -10.44
CA TYR A 91 21.52 -8.14 -9.90
C TYR A 91 21.43 -6.61 -9.89
N ALA A 92 22.50 -5.92 -9.50
CA ALA A 92 22.56 -4.46 -9.48
C ALA A 92 22.36 -3.87 -10.89
N ASN A 93 23.02 -4.43 -11.91
CA ASN A 93 22.87 -4.06 -13.32
C ASN A 93 21.43 -4.28 -13.81
N THR A 94 20.83 -5.42 -13.45
CA THR A 94 19.45 -5.73 -13.78
C THR A 94 18.48 -4.74 -13.12
N ALA A 95 18.70 -4.41 -11.85
CA ALA A 95 17.91 -3.40 -11.14
C ALA A 95 18.05 -2.02 -11.81
N HIS A 96 19.27 -1.62 -12.18
CA HIS A 96 19.52 -0.38 -12.91
C HIS A 96 18.79 -0.33 -14.26
N ALA A 97 18.84 -1.42 -15.04
CA ALA A 97 18.14 -1.52 -16.32
C ALA A 97 16.62 -1.36 -16.18
N TYR A 98 16.06 -1.85 -15.08
CA TYR A 98 14.66 -1.63 -14.72
C TYR A 98 14.42 -0.35 -13.92
N GLY A 99 15.42 0.52 -13.76
CA GLY A 99 15.41 1.75 -12.96
C GLY A 99 14.84 1.57 -11.56
N VAL A 100 15.19 0.47 -10.92
CA VAL A 100 14.94 0.16 -9.51
C VAL A 100 16.24 0.37 -8.75
N LYS A 101 16.17 1.11 -7.64
CA LYS A 101 17.28 1.27 -6.71
C LYS A 101 17.27 0.15 -5.67
N VAL A 102 18.43 -0.22 -5.15
CA VAL A 102 18.61 -1.32 -4.21
C VAL A 102 19.13 -0.78 -2.88
N ILE A 103 18.47 -1.19 -1.80
CA ILE A 103 18.98 -1.07 -0.44
C ILE A 103 19.67 -2.38 -0.10
N TRP A 104 20.98 -2.32 0.11
CA TRP A 104 21.82 -3.49 0.30
C TRP A 104 21.88 -3.89 1.77
N ASN A 105 21.51 -5.14 2.05
CA ASN A 105 21.48 -5.64 3.42
C ASN A 105 22.88 -5.98 3.94
N LEU A 106 23.43 -5.16 4.84
CA LEU A 106 24.75 -5.33 5.43
C LEU A 106 24.66 -5.80 6.88
N ARG A 107 23.78 -6.78 7.16
CA ARG A 107 23.59 -7.31 8.52
C ARG A 107 24.93 -7.75 9.17
N PRO A 108 24.99 -7.76 10.51
CA PRO A 108 26.16 -8.21 11.26
C PRO A 108 26.69 -9.58 10.79
N GLY A 109 28.01 -9.70 10.71
CA GLY A 109 28.73 -10.95 10.42
C GLY A 109 29.46 -11.00 9.07
N LEU A 110 29.42 -9.93 8.26
CA LEU A 110 30.43 -9.74 7.22
C LEU A 110 31.79 -9.46 7.86
N SER A 111 32.87 -10.01 7.29
CA SER A 111 34.22 -9.64 7.68
C SER A 111 34.51 -8.18 7.26
N ASP A 112 35.46 -7.52 7.93
CA ASP A 112 35.85 -6.16 7.54
C ASP A 112 36.35 -6.09 6.09
N ALA A 113 37.03 -7.14 5.60
CA ALA A 113 37.50 -7.22 4.21
C ALA A 113 36.34 -7.34 3.21
N ASP A 114 35.34 -8.17 3.52
CA ASP A 114 34.16 -8.34 2.66
C ASP A 114 33.32 -7.07 2.63
N LEU A 115 33.16 -6.41 3.78
CA LEU A 115 32.47 -5.12 3.89
C LEU A 115 33.12 -4.07 3.00
N VAL A 116 34.44 -3.90 3.09
CA VAL A 116 35.19 -2.94 2.27
C VAL A 116 35.02 -3.25 0.78
N THR A 117 35.19 -4.51 0.40
CA THR A 117 35.07 -4.95 -1.00
C THR A 117 33.67 -4.69 -1.56
N LEU A 118 32.64 -5.06 -0.80
CA LEU A 118 31.25 -4.92 -1.20
C LEU A 118 30.84 -3.44 -1.32
N VAL A 119 31.16 -2.62 -0.31
CA VAL A 119 30.83 -1.18 -0.34
C VAL A 119 31.60 -0.47 -1.46
N ALA A 120 32.88 -0.79 -1.67
CA ALA A 120 33.68 -0.19 -2.75
C ALA A 120 33.10 -0.46 -4.15
N ALA A 121 32.54 -1.66 -4.37
CA ALA A 121 31.88 -2.01 -5.62
C ALA A 121 30.51 -1.32 -5.77
N LEU A 122 29.71 -1.31 -4.71
CA LEU A 122 28.33 -0.84 -4.76
C LEU A 122 28.20 0.68 -4.74
N ARG A 123 29.11 1.41 -4.08
CA ARG A 123 29.06 2.88 -3.99
C ARG A 123 29.15 3.59 -5.34
N LEU A 124 29.74 2.93 -6.34
CA LEU A 124 29.84 3.46 -7.70
C LEU A 124 28.68 3.02 -8.60
N HIS A 125 27.85 2.10 -8.13
CA HIS A 125 26.81 1.51 -8.95
C HIS A 125 25.54 2.38 -8.95
N PRO A 126 25.00 2.75 -10.13
CA PRO A 126 23.88 3.70 -10.23
C PRO A 126 22.55 3.14 -9.71
N SER A 127 22.43 1.84 -9.42
CA SER A 127 21.26 1.30 -8.72
C SER A 127 21.37 1.35 -7.20
N THR A 128 22.49 1.73 -6.60
CA THR A 128 22.58 1.82 -5.14
C THR A 128 21.68 2.95 -4.61
N TRP A 129 20.80 2.62 -3.68
CA TRP A 129 20.09 3.58 -2.83
C TRP A 129 20.91 3.86 -1.57
N GLY A 130 21.41 2.78 -0.96
CA GLY A 130 22.11 2.81 0.31
C GLY A 130 22.17 1.45 0.98
N TYR A 131 22.43 1.45 2.28
CA TYR A 131 22.76 0.26 3.05
C TYR A 131 21.79 0.06 4.21
N TYR A 132 21.22 -1.13 4.34
CA TYR A 132 20.45 -1.53 5.52
C TYR A 132 21.41 -2.11 6.55
N ILE A 133 21.62 -1.40 7.65
CA ILE A 133 22.72 -1.70 8.59
C ILE A 133 22.24 -2.29 9.90
N SER A 134 20.96 -2.13 10.24
CA SER A 134 20.39 -2.72 11.45
C SER A 134 18.90 -2.95 11.32
N ASP A 135 18.47 -4.10 11.83
CA ASP A 135 17.09 -4.55 11.89
C ASP A 135 16.65 -4.61 13.35
N GLU A 136 15.67 -3.79 13.71
CA GLU A 136 15.07 -3.73 15.04
C GLU A 136 16.09 -3.77 16.20
N PRO A 137 17.13 -2.91 16.20
CA PRO A 137 18.12 -2.95 17.26
C PRO A 137 17.49 -2.63 18.61
N THR A 138 18.17 -3.06 19.67
CA THR A 138 17.90 -2.64 21.04
C THR A 138 18.95 -1.61 21.47
N SER A 139 18.71 -0.96 22.62
CA SER A 139 19.71 -0.03 23.19
C SER A 139 21.08 -0.67 23.44
N ALA A 140 21.15 -2.00 23.66
CA ALA A 140 22.40 -2.72 23.83
C ALA A 140 23.21 -2.84 22.51
N ASP A 141 22.55 -2.69 21.35
CA ASP A 141 23.19 -2.81 20.04
C ASP A 141 23.79 -1.48 19.55
N HIS A 142 23.59 -0.37 20.29
CA HIS A 142 23.95 0.98 19.86
C HIS A 142 25.41 1.12 19.42
N ASP A 143 26.37 0.76 20.28
CA ASP A 143 27.80 0.91 20.00
C ASP A 143 28.22 0.13 18.75
N ALA A 144 27.67 -1.08 18.56
CA ALA A 144 27.96 -1.93 17.41
C ALA A 144 27.41 -1.32 16.11
N VAL A 145 26.19 -0.78 16.14
CA VAL A 145 25.56 -0.11 14.99
C VAL A 145 26.28 1.20 14.67
N ALA A 146 26.64 1.99 15.68
CA ALA A 146 27.39 3.23 15.50
C ALA A 146 28.77 2.96 14.87
N LEU A 147 29.48 1.92 15.32
CA LEU A 147 30.77 1.52 14.75
C LEU A 147 30.65 1.10 13.29
N LEU A 148 29.65 0.26 12.95
CA LEU A 148 29.38 -0.14 11.58
C LEU A 148 29.01 1.06 10.70
N SER A 149 28.16 1.95 11.21
CA SER A 149 27.73 3.16 10.50
C SER A 149 28.91 4.05 10.15
N ALA A 150 29.80 4.32 11.10
CA ALA A 150 31.00 5.11 10.90
C ALA A 150 31.97 4.46 9.91
N LYS A 151 32.11 3.13 9.92
CA LYS A 151 32.91 2.39 8.93
C LYS A 151 32.36 2.59 7.53
N ILE A 152 31.06 2.39 7.33
CA ILE A 152 30.41 2.55 6.02
C ILE A 152 30.50 4.00 5.55
N LYS A 153 30.30 5.00 6.42
CA LYS A 153 30.37 6.42 6.05
C LYS A 153 31.74 6.84 5.51
N ARG A 154 32.83 6.24 6.02
CA ARG A 154 34.18 6.46 5.49
C ARG A 154 34.38 5.84 4.11
N LEU A 155 33.72 4.72 3.82
CA LEU A 155 33.81 4.01 2.54
C LEU A 155 32.90 4.63 1.48
N ASP A 156 31.71 5.05 1.89
CA ASP A 156 30.69 5.71 1.06
C ASP A 156 30.00 6.82 1.86
N PRO A 157 30.45 8.08 1.70
CA PRO A 157 29.85 9.22 2.36
C PRO A 157 28.59 9.73 1.66
N THR A 158 28.21 9.16 0.50
CA THR A 158 27.18 9.73 -0.39
C THR A 158 25.84 9.01 -0.29
N HIS A 159 25.85 7.69 -0.10
CA HIS A 159 24.62 6.92 -0.03
C HIS A 159 24.06 6.85 1.40
N GLN A 160 22.74 6.67 1.46
CA GLN A 160 22.02 6.59 2.73
C GLN A 160 22.38 5.30 3.48
N GLN A 161 22.20 5.35 4.80
CA GLN A 161 22.21 4.17 5.66
C GLN A 161 20.87 4.10 6.37
N LEU A 162 20.30 2.91 6.50
CA LEU A 162 18.97 2.69 7.07
C LEU A 162 19.08 1.81 8.32
N ILE A 163 18.59 2.34 9.44
CA ILE A 163 18.32 1.62 10.68
C ILE A 163 16.80 1.51 10.80
N MET A 164 16.26 0.30 10.88
CA MET A 164 14.81 0.08 11.06
C MET A 164 14.52 -0.27 12.52
N GLY A 165 13.69 0.52 13.20
CA GLY A 165 13.20 0.20 14.55
C GLY A 165 11.90 -0.60 14.51
N CYS A 166 11.69 -1.43 15.53
CA CYS A 166 10.46 -2.20 15.68
C CYS A 166 9.30 -1.32 16.16
N GLY A 167 8.42 -0.86 15.27
CA GLY A 167 7.27 -0.02 15.68
C GLY A 167 6.12 -0.81 16.28
N ASN A 168 6.11 -2.14 16.11
CA ASN A 168 5.21 -3.05 16.81
C ASN A 168 5.64 -3.37 18.25
N CYS A 169 6.89 -3.07 18.62
CA CYS A 169 7.48 -3.44 19.91
C CYS A 169 7.18 -2.42 21.01
N GLY A 170 7.61 -2.75 22.24
CA GLY A 170 7.54 -1.86 23.39
C GLY A 170 8.19 -0.50 23.09
N GLY A 171 7.48 0.59 23.38
CA GLY A 171 7.93 1.95 23.09
C GLY A 171 7.46 2.52 21.73
N GLY A 172 6.94 1.67 20.84
CA GLY A 172 6.46 2.08 19.51
C GLY A 172 7.52 2.77 18.66
N GLY A 173 7.10 3.49 17.61
CA GLY A 173 8.03 4.11 16.65
C GLY A 173 8.97 5.19 17.21
N GLU A 174 8.73 5.72 18.42
CA GLU A 174 9.69 6.63 19.09
C GLU A 174 10.68 5.85 19.96
N GLY A 175 10.16 4.99 20.85
CA GLY A 175 10.99 4.23 21.78
C GLY A 175 11.94 3.26 21.09
N SER A 176 11.58 2.77 19.90
CA SER A 176 12.40 1.82 19.13
C SER A 176 13.58 2.45 18.38
N VAL A 177 13.65 3.78 18.29
CA VAL A 177 14.72 4.47 17.52
C VAL A 177 15.34 5.66 18.23
N ASN A 178 14.74 6.19 19.30
CA ASN A 178 15.26 7.40 19.96
C ASN A 178 16.70 7.23 20.48
N PHE A 179 17.07 6.02 20.91
CA PHE A 179 18.44 5.73 21.34
C PHE A 179 19.46 5.68 20.19
N MET A 180 19.01 5.64 18.93
CA MET A 180 19.87 5.67 17.73
C MET A 180 19.95 7.06 17.08
N ALA A 181 19.32 8.08 17.68
CA ALA A 181 19.15 9.40 17.07
C ALA A 181 20.46 10.16 16.82
N ASP A 182 21.52 9.82 17.55
CA ASP A 182 22.87 10.38 17.42
C ASP A 182 23.65 9.80 16.23
N ILE A 183 23.24 8.64 15.71
CA ILE A 183 23.89 8.02 14.54
C ILE A 183 23.45 8.76 13.27
N ASP A 184 24.42 9.06 12.40
CA ASP A 184 24.16 9.68 11.08
C ASP A 184 23.61 8.67 10.08
N ALA A 185 22.34 8.31 10.25
CA ALA A 185 21.60 7.40 9.39
C ALA A 185 20.15 7.85 9.21
N THR A 186 19.54 7.42 8.10
CA THR A 186 18.09 7.41 7.94
C THR A 186 17.51 6.49 9.00
N LEU A 187 16.50 6.98 9.73
CA LEU A 187 15.79 6.18 10.73
C LEU A 187 14.46 5.72 10.15
N GLY A 188 14.13 4.46 10.40
CA GLY A 188 12.86 3.88 10.02
C GLY A 188 12.11 3.27 11.17
N THR A 189 10.82 3.08 10.99
CA THR A 189 9.99 2.25 11.86
C THR A 189 9.19 1.31 11.00
N ASP A 190 9.10 0.06 11.42
CA ASP A 190 8.16 -0.87 10.83
C ASP A 190 6.87 -0.95 11.66
N ILE A 191 5.74 -1.17 11.00
CA ILE A 191 4.46 -1.29 11.68
C ILE A 191 3.53 -2.20 10.90
N TYR A 192 3.06 -3.25 11.57
CA TYR A 192 2.25 -4.30 10.97
C TYR A 192 0.92 -4.45 11.72
N PRO A 193 -0.08 -3.61 11.42
CA PRO A 193 -1.28 -3.45 12.24
C PRO A 193 -2.44 -4.37 11.85
N VAL A 194 -2.39 -5.10 10.73
CA VAL A 194 -3.45 -6.02 10.27
C VAL A 194 -3.30 -7.38 10.95
N TRP A 195 -4.09 -7.59 12.01
CA TRP A 195 -4.08 -8.77 12.89
C TRP A 195 -5.40 -9.56 12.70
N GLU A 196 -6.12 -9.85 13.78
CA GLU A 196 -7.41 -10.58 13.81
C GLU A 196 -8.64 -9.68 13.65
N GLN A 197 -8.46 -8.38 13.46
CA GLN A 197 -9.61 -7.49 13.34
C GLN A 197 -10.40 -7.75 12.04
N ALA A 198 -11.69 -7.46 12.12
CA ALA A 198 -12.54 -7.34 10.95
C ALA A 198 -11.85 -6.47 9.87
N PRO A 199 -12.06 -6.76 8.57
CA PRO A 199 -11.55 -5.93 7.50
C PRO A 199 -11.90 -4.46 7.66
N ASP A 200 -11.00 -3.60 7.20
CA ASP A 200 -11.25 -2.19 6.94
C ASP A 200 -11.54 -1.34 8.19
N GLN A 201 -11.03 -1.77 9.34
CA GLN A 201 -11.24 -1.10 10.62
C GLN A 201 -10.30 0.10 10.78
N PRO A 202 -10.76 1.22 11.38
CA PRO A 202 -9.93 2.41 11.60
C PRO A 202 -8.67 2.18 12.45
N ILE A 203 -8.59 1.06 13.16
CA ILE A 203 -7.45 0.72 14.02
C ILE A 203 -6.14 0.58 13.23
N VAL A 204 -6.24 0.16 11.96
CA VAL A 204 -5.09 0.01 11.06
C VAL A 204 -4.40 1.36 10.87
N ALA A 205 -5.13 2.34 10.33
CA ALA A 205 -4.62 3.70 10.15
C ALA A 205 -4.16 4.32 11.48
N LYS A 206 -4.92 4.14 12.57
CA LYS A 206 -4.56 4.70 13.88
C LYS A 206 -3.20 4.20 14.38
N LYS A 207 -2.92 2.90 14.28
CA LYS A 207 -1.65 2.31 14.72
C LYS A 207 -0.47 2.80 13.87
N VAL A 208 -0.63 2.82 12.55
CA VAL A 208 0.41 3.32 11.64
C VAL A 208 0.72 4.78 11.91
N LYS A 209 -0.31 5.64 12.01
CA LYS A 209 -0.12 7.07 12.28
C LYS A 209 0.64 7.30 13.58
N ALA A 210 0.27 6.59 14.65
CA ALA A 210 0.94 6.74 15.95
C ALA A 210 2.43 6.33 15.91
N ALA A 211 2.76 5.24 15.21
CA ALA A 211 4.15 4.83 15.02
C ALA A 211 4.94 5.85 14.18
N ALA A 212 4.36 6.31 13.07
CA ALA A 212 4.95 7.29 12.17
C ALA A 212 5.17 8.65 12.85
N GLU A 213 4.22 9.13 13.67
CA GLU A 213 4.38 10.34 14.48
C GLU A 213 5.48 10.20 15.53
N GLY A 214 5.64 9.01 16.11
CA GLY A 214 6.71 8.70 17.05
C GLY A 214 8.08 8.78 16.40
N LEU A 215 8.24 8.13 15.25
CA LEU A 215 9.46 8.22 14.44
C LEU A 215 9.76 9.67 14.06
N ARG A 216 8.76 10.42 13.57
CA ARG A 216 8.92 11.82 13.16
C ARG A 216 9.42 12.71 14.30
N ARG A 217 8.94 12.51 15.53
CA ARG A 217 9.44 13.28 16.69
C ARG A 217 10.93 13.07 16.94
N VAL A 218 11.48 11.89 16.62
CA VAL A 218 12.91 11.61 16.73
C VAL A 218 13.65 12.22 15.55
N THR A 219 13.17 11.97 14.32
CA THR A 219 13.87 12.39 13.10
C THR A 219 13.86 13.91 12.90
N ASP A 220 12.77 14.62 13.25
CA ASP A 220 12.72 16.08 13.21
C ASP A 220 13.75 16.71 14.17
N ARG A 221 13.88 16.15 15.38
CA ARG A 221 14.86 16.63 16.37
C ARG A 221 16.30 16.39 15.94
N ALA A 222 16.55 15.25 15.29
CA ALA A 222 17.88 14.83 14.85
C ALA A 222 18.23 15.27 13.41
N GLY A 223 17.29 15.88 12.67
CA GLY A 223 17.47 16.27 11.27
C GLY A 223 17.69 15.07 10.34
N ARG A 224 16.94 13.98 10.53
CA ARG A 224 17.11 12.71 9.78
C ARG A 224 16.00 12.48 8.76
N GLN A 225 16.33 11.79 7.68
CA GLN A 225 15.35 11.23 6.76
C GLN A 225 14.55 10.10 7.42
N THR A 226 13.35 9.86 6.90
CA THR A 226 12.36 8.97 7.49
C THR A 226 11.94 7.88 6.51
N VAL A 227 11.98 6.62 6.94
CA VAL A 227 11.43 5.47 6.20
C VAL A 227 10.35 4.80 7.03
N VAL A 228 9.23 4.40 6.43
CA VAL A 228 8.22 3.60 7.12
C VAL A 228 8.02 2.28 6.40
N ALA A 229 8.21 1.18 7.12
CA ALA A 229 7.91 -0.15 6.61
C ALA A 229 6.49 -0.57 7.01
N LEU A 230 5.68 -0.97 6.04
CA LEU A 230 4.26 -1.26 6.17
C LEU A 230 3.95 -2.71 5.80
N GLN A 231 2.81 -3.20 6.28
CA GLN A 231 2.42 -4.59 6.13
C GLN A 231 1.93 -4.92 4.72
N ALA A 232 2.59 -5.89 4.10
CA ALA A 232 2.16 -6.60 2.90
C ALA A 232 2.40 -8.12 3.07
N PHE A 233 2.04 -8.64 4.25
CA PHE A 233 2.08 -10.07 4.58
C PHE A 233 0.94 -10.43 5.54
N ARG A 234 0.70 -11.72 5.73
CA ARG A 234 -0.21 -12.27 6.74
C ARG A 234 0.60 -12.93 7.84
N TRP A 235 0.31 -12.57 9.10
CA TRP A 235 1.01 -13.12 10.28
C TRP A 235 1.06 -14.64 10.34
N GLY A 236 -0.05 -15.30 9.99
CA GLY A 236 -0.17 -16.76 9.99
C GLY A 236 0.62 -17.46 8.90
N ASP A 237 1.26 -16.73 7.98
CA ASP A 237 2.14 -17.34 6.98
C ASP A 237 3.54 -17.63 7.57
N SER A 238 3.91 -17.00 8.69
CA SER A 238 5.13 -17.30 9.46
C SER A 238 4.81 -18.17 10.66
N HIS A 239 5.47 -19.31 10.79
CA HIS A 239 5.34 -20.19 11.95
C HIS A 239 5.74 -19.49 13.25
N TYR A 240 6.88 -18.80 13.26
CA TYR A 240 7.38 -18.12 14.45
C TYR A 240 6.50 -16.95 14.84
N ASP A 241 6.14 -16.09 13.88
CA ASP A 241 5.34 -14.91 14.20
C ASP A 241 3.91 -15.31 14.59
N SER A 242 3.37 -16.35 13.96
CA SER A 242 2.10 -16.97 14.35
C SER A 242 2.11 -17.42 15.82
N ILE A 243 3.19 -18.06 16.27
CA ILE A 243 3.33 -18.52 17.66
C ILE A 243 3.51 -17.33 18.59
N ALA A 244 4.42 -16.41 18.26
CA ALA A 244 4.73 -15.26 19.10
C ALA A 244 3.51 -14.34 19.31
N THR A 245 2.69 -14.20 18.27
CA THR A 245 1.47 -13.37 18.33
C THR A 245 0.24 -14.12 18.83
N GLY A 246 0.25 -15.46 18.80
CA GLY A 246 -0.91 -16.30 19.11
C GLY A 246 -2.04 -16.26 18.07
N ILE A 247 -1.85 -15.55 16.95
CA ILE A 247 -2.93 -15.26 15.98
C ILE A 247 -3.22 -16.44 15.03
N GLY A 248 -2.17 -17.17 14.63
CA GLY A 248 -2.31 -18.30 13.71
C GLY A 248 -3.15 -18.04 12.47
N GLN A 249 -4.03 -19.00 12.19
CA GLN A 249 -4.89 -19.02 11.00
C GLN A 249 -5.94 -17.90 10.98
N ALA A 250 -6.22 -17.23 12.10
CA ALA A 250 -7.18 -16.15 12.18
C ALA A 250 -6.69 -14.84 11.52
N SER A 251 -5.37 -14.71 11.31
CA SER A 251 -4.80 -13.61 10.53
C SER A 251 -5.25 -13.67 9.07
N ARG A 252 -5.14 -12.53 8.39
CA ARG A 252 -5.42 -12.38 6.96
C ARG A 252 -4.43 -11.43 6.32
N PHE A 253 -4.31 -11.52 5.00
CA PHE A 253 -3.60 -10.51 4.23
C PHE A 253 -4.39 -9.19 4.25
N PRO A 254 -3.71 -8.02 4.26
CA PRO A 254 -4.37 -6.71 4.18
C PRO A 254 -5.29 -6.59 2.96
N THR A 255 -6.46 -5.99 3.12
CA THR A 255 -7.29 -5.61 1.96
C THR A 255 -6.59 -4.50 1.18
N ARG A 256 -6.97 -4.28 -0.09
CA ARG A 256 -6.52 -3.11 -0.86
C ARG A 256 -6.68 -1.80 -0.07
N ARG A 257 -7.84 -1.64 0.59
CA ARG A 257 -8.13 -0.44 1.36
C ARG A 257 -7.26 -0.32 2.61
N GLU A 258 -6.90 -1.42 3.24
CA GLU A 258 -5.99 -1.37 4.39
C GLU A 258 -4.55 -1.09 3.98
N ILE A 259 -4.10 -1.55 2.81
CA ILE A 259 -2.82 -1.09 2.23
C ILE A 259 -2.87 0.43 2.04
N GLU A 260 -3.93 0.95 1.43
CA GLU A 260 -4.13 2.40 1.25
C GLU A 260 -4.19 3.17 2.59
N ASP A 261 -4.98 2.68 3.56
CA ASP A 261 -5.14 3.29 4.89
C ASP A 261 -3.81 3.31 5.66
N GLN A 262 -2.99 2.25 5.57
CA GLN A 262 -1.65 2.22 6.15
C GLN A 262 -0.75 3.31 5.53
N ARG A 263 -0.66 3.36 4.20
CA ARG A 263 0.18 4.34 3.50
C ARG A 263 -0.25 5.77 3.81
N ASN A 264 -1.54 6.08 3.73
CA ASN A 264 -2.06 7.42 4.01
C ASN A 264 -1.76 7.85 5.45
N ALA A 265 -1.93 6.94 6.41
CA ALA A 265 -1.61 7.20 7.80
C ALA A 265 -0.10 7.43 8.05
N ALA A 266 0.76 6.70 7.33
CA ALA A 266 2.20 6.92 7.38
C ALA A 266 2.57 8.30 6.81
N ILE A 267 1.98 8.68 5.69
CA ILE A 267 2.17 10.01 5.06
C ILE A 267 1.71 11.12 6.00
N GLU A 268 0.50 11.00 6.58
CA GLU A 268 -0.06 12.01 7.49
C GLU A 268 0.73 12.14 8.79
N GLY A 269 1.20 11.02 9.36
CA GLY A 269 1.88 11.01 10.66
C GLY A 269 3.38 11.27 10.59
N GLY A 270 4.05 10.73 9.57
CA GLY A 270 5.51 10.61 9.52
C GLY A 270 6.20 11.41 8.42
N HIS A 271 5.48 11.80 7.36
CA HIS A 271 6.06 12.45 6.17
C HIS A 271 7.29 11.70 5.60
N PRO A 272 7.21 10.36 5.39
CA PRO A 272 8.37 9.57 5.02
C PRO A 272 8.90 9.94 3.63
N ASP A 273 10.21 9.85 3.45
CA ASP A 273 10.88 9.94 2.15
C ASP A 273 10.61 8.68 1.29
N LEU A 274 10.48 7.53 1.96
CA LEU A 274 10.27 6.21 1.36
C LEU A 274 9.34 5.36 2.22
N ILE A 275 8.42 4.67 1.55
CA ILE A 275 7.58 3.62 2.15
C ILE A 275 8.05 2.27 1.61
N LEU A 276 8.33 1.33 2.51
CA LEU A 276 8.68 -0.05 2.18
C LEU A 276 7.54 -1.01 2.52
N TRP A 277 7.24 -1.95 1.64
CA TRP A 277 6.22 -2.98 1.89
C TRP A 277 6.88 -4.32 2.22
N PHE A 278 6.67 -4.83 3.44
CA PHE A 278 7.16 -6.12 3.87
C PHE A 278 6.08 -7.19 3.64
N THR A 279 6.22 -8.16 2.73
CA THR A 279 7.36 -8.44 1.84
C THR A 279 6.92 -9.14 0.55
N LEU A 280 7.67 -8.97 -0.54
CA LEU A 280 7.32 -9.45 -1.88
C LEU A 280 7.09 -10.96 -1.94
N ASN A 281 7.90 -11.77 -1.25
CA ASN A 281 7.73 -13.23 -1.24
C ASN A 281 6.39 -13.67 -0.64
N GLN A 282 5.84 -12.89 0.29
CA GLN A 282 4.53 -13.14 0.88
C GLN A 282 3.39 -12.53 0.05
N VAL A 283 3.71 -11.85 -1.04
CA VAL A 283 2.74 -11.29 -2.00
C VAL A 283 2.67 -12.16 -3.26
N ILE A 284 3.81 -12.47 -3.87
CA ILE A 284 3.88 -13.16 -5.16
C ILE A 284 4.42 -14.59 -5.09
N GLY A 285 4.87 -15.03 -3.92
CA GLY A 285 5.50 -16.32 -3.70
C GLY A 285 7.03 -16.25 -3.67
N TRP A 286 7.62 -17.33 -3.16
CA TRP A 286 9.08 -17.49 -3.10
C TRP A 286 9.64 -17.98 -4.42
N GLU A 287 10.92 -17.67 -4.67
CA GLU A 287 11.65 -18.37 -5.71
C GLU A 287 11.77 -19.87 -5.38
N PRO A 288 11.77 -20.75 -6.40
CA PRO A 288 11.93 -22.19 -6.21
C PRO A 288 13.13 -22.53 -5.32
N GLY A 289 12.91 -23.31 -4.27
CA GLY A 289 13.96 -23.77 -3.35
C GLY A 289 14.51 -22.70 -2.38
N GLN A 290 13.98 -21.47 -2.42
CA GLN A 290 14.44 -20.38 -1.54
C GLN A 290 13.52 -20.13 -0.34
N ARG A 291 12.36 -20.80 -0.28
CA ARG A 291 11.41 -20.69 0.84
C ARG A 291 11.95 -21.38 2.11
N PRO A 292 12.11 -20.66 3.23
CA PRO A 292 12.38 -21.29 4.52
C PRO A 292 11.20 -22.13 5.00
N TRP A 293 11.47 -23.23 5.71
CA TRP A 293 10.43 -24.16 6.16
C TRP A 293 9.34 -23.51 7.03
N TYR A 294 9.70 -22.48 7.79
CA TYR A 294 8.83 -21.77 8.72
C TYR A 294 7.94 -20.72 8.04
N TRP A 295 8.05 -20.54 6.72
CA TRP A 295 7.16 -19.68 5.94
C TRP A 295 6.27 -20.49 5.01
N GLN A 296 5.01 -20.08 4.86
CA GLN A 296 4.08 -20.64 3.88
C GLN A 296 4.17 -19.92 2.53
N GLU A 297 3.75 -20.60 1.46
CA GLU A 297 3.48 -19.96 0.16
C GLU A 297 2.13 -19.25 0.18
N PRO A 298 1.98 -18.07 -0.45
CA PRO A 298 0.70 -17.41 -0.57
C PRO A 298 -0.22 -18.16 -1.54
N GLY A 299 -1.32 -18.72 -1.03
CA GLY A 299 -2.34 -19.39 -1.86
C GLY A 299 -3.14 -18.47 -2.79
N ASP A 300 -3.00 -17.14 -2.62
CA ASP A 300 -3.80 -16.10 -3.28
C ASP A 300 -2.95 -14.97 -3.87
N ALA A 301 -1.76 -15.30 -4.39
CA ALA A 301 -0.75 -14.34 -4.86
C ALA A 301 -1.28 -13.24 -5.81
N ALA A 302 -2.17 -13.57 -6.75
CA ALA A 302 -2.74 -12.59 -7.67
C ALA A 302 -3.57 -11.52 -6.94
N THR A 303 -4.36 -11.93 -5.95
CA THR A 303 -5.18 -11.02 -5.12
C THR A 303 -4.28 -10.17 -4.23
N ARG A 304 -3.26 -10.77 -3.60
CA ARG A 304 -2.30 -10.03 -2.76
C ARG A 304 -1.56 -8.97 -3.56
N TRP A 305 -1.09 -9.32 -4.76
CA TRP A 305 -0.43 -8.39 -5.67
C TRP A 305 -1.35 -7.23 -6.07
N SER A 306 -2.60 -7.54 -6.45
CA SER A 306 -3.60 -6.53 -6.79
C SER A 306 -3.91 -5.59 -5.61
N ASN A 307 -4.03 -6.13 -4.40
CA ASN A 307 -4.25 -5.35 -3.18
C ASN A 307 -3.06 -4.44 -2.88
N LEU A 308 -1.83 -4.96 -2.95
CA LEU A 308 -0.61 -4.20 -2.70
C LEU A 308 -0.48 -3.04 -3.70
N VAL A 309 -0.45 -3.34 -5.01
CA VAL A 309 -0.26 -2.29 -6.04
C VAL A 309 -1.41 -1.29 -6.00
N GLY A 310 -2.66 -1.78 -5.92
CA GLY A 310 -3.84 -0.94 -5.93
C GLY A 310 -4.01 -0.05 -4.69
N GLY A 311 -3.39 -0.41 -3.57
CA GLY A 311 -3.39 0.38 -2.34
C GLY A 311 -2.17 1.27 -2.19
N ALA A 312 -0.97 0.79 -2.58
CA ALA A 312 0.28 1.54 -2.49
C ALA A 312 0.28 2.76 -3.42
N PHE A 313 -0.34 2.65 -4.60
CA PHE A 313 -0.41 3.71 -5.61
C PHE A 313 -1.81 4.30 -5.80
N ALA A 314 -2.76 4.01 -4.89
CA ALA A 314 -4.04 4.73 -4.88
C ALA A 314 -3.78 6.25 -4.80
N PRO A 315 -4.55 7.12 -5.47
CA PRO A 315 -4.41 8.57 -5.28
C PRO A 315 -4.50 8.93 -3.80
N LEU A 316 -3.74 9.94 -3.36
CA LEU A 316 -4.00 10.51 -2.04
C LEU A 316 -5.46 10.99 -1.99
N PRO A 317 -6.14 10.84 -0.84
CA PRO A 317 -7.40 11.54 -0.63
C PRO A 317 -7.16 13.01 -0.98
N SER A 318 -7.98 13.59 -1.88
CA SER A 318 -7.84 15.01 -2.21
C SER A 318 -7.76 15.80 -0.90
N GLU A 319 -6.90 16.83 -0.83
CA GLU A 319 -6.50 17.55 0.41
C GLU A 319 -7.63 18.05 1.34
N ALA A 320 -8.90 17.84 1.01
CA ALA A 320 -9.96 17.73 2.00
C ALA A 320 -10.85 16.51 1.68
N ASN A 321 -11.01 15.59 2.65
CA ASN A 321 -12.07 14.59 2.63
C ASN A 321 -13.42 15.29 2.34
N LYS A 322 -14.02 15.02 1.19
CA LYS A 322 -15.28 15.62 0.81
C LYS A 322 -16.35 15.05 1.72
N ARG A 323 -17.11 15.92 2.39
CA ARG A 323 -18.16 15.45 3.30
C ARG A 323 -19.14 14.53 2.54
N PRO A 324 -19.55 13.40 3.15
CA PRO A 324 -20.43 12.46 2.50
C PRO A 324 -21.81 13.09 2.30
N VAL A 325 -22.60 12.58 1.39
CA VAL A 325 -23.94 13.10 1.11
C VAL A 325 -24.99 12.19 1.75
N ALA A 326 -25.58 12.66 2.85
CA ALA A 326 -26.71 11.96 3.48
C ALA A 326 -28.00 12.15 2.67
N ARG A 327 -28.61 11.06 2.20
CA ARG A 327 -29.92 11.06 1.53
C ARG A 327 -30.78 9.92 2.05
N PHE A 328 -32.05 10.20 2.28
CA PHE A 328 -33.01 9.13 2.57
C PHE A 328 -34.43 9.44 2.11
N THR A 329 -35.17 8.34 1.95
CA THR A 329 -36.62 8.33 1.77
C THR A 329 -37.28 7.58 2.92
N PHE A 330 -38.58 7.80 3.11
CA PHE A 330 -39.38 7.01 4.03
C PHE A 330 -40.74 6.71 3.39
N ARG A 331 -41.32 5.56 3.74
CA ARG A 331 -42.66 5.15 3.31
C ARG A 331 -43.41 4.51 4.46
N THR A 332 -44.70 4.80 4.61
CA THR A 332 -45.56 4.10 5.56
C THR A 332 -45.76 2.67 5.09
N ARG A 333 -45.58 1.68 5.97
CA ARG A 333 -46.03 0.32 5.66
C ARG A 333 -47.55 0.32 5.77
N ARG A 334 -48.26 0.18 4.64
CA ARG A 334 -49.72 0.02 4.65
C ARG A 334 -50.04 -1.27 5.41
N THR A 335 -50.63 -1.14 6.59
CA THR A 335 -51.33 -2.26 7.21
C THR A 335 -52.64 -2.42 6.45
N ARG A 336 -52.93 -3.63 5.96
CA ARG A 336 -54.23 -4.00 5.36
C ARG A 336 -55.32 -3.59 6.37
N ARG A 337 -56.14 -2.59 6.05
CA ARG A 337 -57.25 -2.13 6.91
C ARG A 337 -58.44 -3.04 6.65
N THR A 338 -58.72 -3.96 7.57
CA THR A 338 -60.07 -4.46 7.81
C THR A 338 -60.65 -3.63 8.96
N ARG A 339 -61.80 -2.98 8.74
CA ARG A 339 -62.57 -2.07 9.62
C ARG A 339 -62.13 -0.57 9.74
N PRO A 340 -63.08 0.39 9.69
CA PRO A 340 -62.84 1.77 10.07
C PRO A 340 -62.67 1.89 11.59
N ALA A 341 -61.59 2.52 12.04
CA ALA A 341 -61.41 2.87 13.45
C ALA A 341 -62.18 4.16 13.79
N PRO A 342 -62.80 4.27 14.98
CA PRO A 342 -63.59 5.43 15.38
C PRO A 342 -62.75 6.72 15.46
N ARG A 343 -63.41 7.86 15.23
CA ARG A 343 -62.84 9.22 15.04
C ARG A 343 -62.17 9.84 16.28
N THR A 344 -61.94 9.06 17.34
CA THR A 344 -61.31 9.48 18.60
C THR A 344 -59.93 8.84 18.84
N ALA A 345 -59.33 8.19 17.84
CA ALA A 345 -58.03 7.52 17.97
C ALA A 345 -56.85 8.50 18.18
N ARG A 346 -56.63 8.84 19.45
CA ARG A 346 -55.45 9.49 20.01
C ARG A 346 -54.19 8.70 19.62
N SER A 347 -53.29 9.32 18.85
CA SER A 347 -51.91 8.92 18.51
C SER A 347 -51.62 7.40 18.42
N THR A 348 -52.07 6.72 17.36
CA THR A 348 -51.61 5.34 17.11
C THR A 348 -50.20 5.33 16.51
N PRO A 349 -49.26 4.50 17.02
CA PRO A 349 -47.96 4.34 16.41
C PRO A 349 -48.05 3.71 15.00
N VAL A 350 -47.43 4.33 14.00
CA VAL A 350 -47.31 3.81 12.64
C VAL A 350 -45.87 3.36 12.39
N ARG A 351 -45.69 2.19 11.76
CA ARG A 351 -44.37 1.74 11.29
C ARG A 351 -44.08 2.35 9.92
N ILE A 352 -42.95 3.02 9.82
CA ILE A 352 -42.39 3.48 8.54
C ILE A 352 -41.16 2.64 8.19
N ALA A 353 -40.94 2.43 6.90
CA ALA A 353 -39.66 1.97 6.37
C ALA A 353 -38.84 3.20 5.98
N VAL A 354 -37.60 3.27 6.46
CA VAL A 354 -36.61 4.29 6.07
C VAL A 354 -35.53 3.65 5.20
N ASP A 355 -35.11 4.38 4.17
CA ASP A 355 -34.14 3.89 3.18
C ASP A 355 -33.10 4.98 2.89
N GLY A 356 -31.87 4.75 3.34
CA GLY A 356 -30.71 5.62 3.17
C GLY A 356 -29.79 5.23 2.03
N ARG A 357 -30.14 4.26 1.18
CA ARG A 357 -29.26 3.74 0.11
C ARG A 357 -28.83 4.77 -0.93
N ALA A 358 -29.58 5.87 -1.05
CA ALA A 358 -29.20 6.98 -1.93
C ALA A 358 -28.10 7.88 -1.35
N SER A 359 -27.62 7.60 -0.14
CA SER A 359 -26.45 8.30 0.41
C SER A 359 -25.19 7.77 -0.27
N TYR A 360 -24.26 8.67 -0.59
CA TYR A 360 -22.99 8.33 -1.22
C TYR A 360 -21.89 9.25 -0.68
N ASP A 361 -20.66 8.86 -0.91
CA ASP A 361 -19.49 9.66 -0.57
C ASP A 361 -18.72 9.98 -1.87
N PRO A 362 -18.46 11.26 -2.19
CA PRO A 362 -17.86 11.63 -3.47
C PRO A 362 -16.44 11.08 -3.72
N ASP A 363 -15.70 10.80 -2.65
CA ASP A 363 -14.30 10.38 -2.66
C ASP A 363 -14.04 9.16 -1.76
N GLY A 364 -15.09 8.40 -1.43
CA GLY A 364 -14.99 7.24 -0.57
C GLY A 364 -16.26 6.39 -0.54
N ARG A 365 -16.48 5.70 0.58
CA ARG A 365 -17.66 4.85 0.79
C ARG A 365 -18.27 5.07 2.17
N ILE A 366 -19.58 4.95 2.28
CA ILE A 366 -20.26 5.06 3.57
C ILE A 366 -20.11 3.76 4.36
N VAL A 367 -19.44 3.82 5.51
CA VAL A 367 -19.21 2.68 6.39
C VAL A 367 -20.19 2.60 7.56
N ARG A 368 -20.93 3.69 7.85
CA ARG A 368 -21.84 3.74 9.02
C ARG A 368 -23.10 4.55 8.77
N TYR A 369 -24.23 4.02 9.23
CA TYR A 369 -25.55 4.68 9.22
C TYR A 369 -26.09 4.78 10.65
N ARG A 370 -26.54 5.97 11.06
CA ARG A 370 -27.19 6.20 12.37
C ARG A 370 -28.49 6.96 12.19
N TRP A 371 -29.57 6.39 12.69
CA TRP A 371 -30.91 6.98 12.62
C TRP A 371 -31.33 7.59 13.96
N TYR A 372 -31.97 8.75 13.89
CA TYR A 372 -32.48 9.50 15.03
C TYR A 372 -33.94 9.86 14.81
N ARG A 373 -34.72 9.84 15.91
CA ARG A 373 -36.10 10.30 15.97
C ARG A 373 -36.23 11.35 17.06
N SER A 374 -36.60 12.57 16.67
CA SER A 374 -36.78 13.73 17.55
C SER A 374 -35.60 13.88 18.53
N GLY A 375 -34.38 13.87 17.99
CA GLY A 375 -33.13 14.00 18.75
C GLY A 375 -32.61 12.70 19.39
N ARG A 376 -33.44 11.67 19.57
CA ARG A 376 -33.02 10.41 20.20
C ARG A 376 -32.50 9.41 19.17
N ARG A 377 -31.28 8.88 19.40
CA ARG A 377 -30.70 7.81 18.58
C ARG A 377 -31.56 6.55 18.68
N SER A 378 -31.81 5.90 17.55
CA SER A 378 -32.47 4.60 17.52
C SER A 378 -31.46 3.49 17.81
N ALA A 379 -31.69 2.71 18.87
CA ALA A 379 -30.84 1.56 19.21
C ALA A 379 -30.97 0.40 18.19
N VAL A 380 -32.15 0.27 17.57
CA VAL A 380 -32.49 -0.86 16.68
C VAL A 380 -32.26 -0.54 15.19
N CYS A 381 -31.80 0.68 14.88
CA CYS A 381 -31.76 1.18 13.51
C CYS A 381 -30.36 1.71 13.16
N SER A 382 -29.51 0.81 12.66
CA SER A 382 -28.09 1.04 12.37
C SER A 382 -27.65 0.66 10.95
N ARG A 383 -28.59 0.19 10.10
CA ARG A 383 -28.32 -0.20 8.70
C ARG A 383 -28.87 0.83 7.70
N GLN A 384 -28.50 0.68 6.43
CA GLN A 384 -29.00 1.49 5.30
C GLN A 384 -30.53 1.49 5.19
N ARG A 385 -31.17 0.34 5.41
CA ARG A 385 -32.63 0.17 5.43
C ARG A 385 -33.07 -0.34 6.79
N CYS A 386 -34.18 0.21 7.29
CA CYS A 386 -34.66 -0.10 8.62
C CYS A 386 -36.14 0.32 8.79
N SER A 387 -36.78 -0.07 9.90
CA SER A 387 -38.12 0.38 10.27
C SER A 387 -38.13 1.18 11.57
N LEU A 388 -38.86 2.29 11.58
CA LEU A 388 -39.06 3.15 12.76
C LEU A 388 -40.55 3.24 13.10
N LYS A 389 -40.87 3.39 14.39
CA LYS A 389 -42.24 3.69 14.87
C LYS A 389 -42.38 5.19 15.09
N LEU A 390 -43.41 5.80 14.50
CA LEU A 390 -43.76 7.21 14.68
C LEU A 390 -45.19 7.33 15.22
N GLN A 391 -45.52 8.44 15.85
CA GLN A 391 -46.87 8.72 16.34
C GLN A 391 -47.59 9.55 15.29
N ARG A 392 -48.69 9.02 14.76
CA ARG A 392 -49.52 9.73 13.78
C ARG A 392 -50.13 10.99 14.39
N GLY A 393 -50.12 12.09 13.64
CA GLY A 393 -50.69 13.37 14.07
C GLY A 393 -49.77 14.17 15.01
N ARG A 394 -48.54 13.69 15.28
CA ARG A 394 -47.53 14.46 16.01
C ARG A 394 -46.37 14.78 15.09
N ARG A 395 -45.95 16.04 15.06
CA ARG A 395 -44.71 16.45 14.36
C ARG A 395 -43.51 15.72 14.96
N GLN A 396 -42.76 15.02 14.13
CA GLN A 396 -41.53 14.31 14.49
C GLN A 396 -40.42 14.62 13.50
N VAL A 397 -39.19 14.49 13.97
CA VAL A 397 -38.00 14.77 13.17
C VAL A 397 -37.25 13.47 12.96
N LEU A 398 -37.10 13.05 11.70
CA LEU A 398 -36.20 11.97 11.32
C LEU A 398 -34.86 12.56 10.91
N LYS A 399 -33.77 12.02 11.46
CA LYS A 399 -32.41 12.38 11.04
C LYS A 399 -31.62 11.12 10.72
N LEU A 400 -31.00 11.10 9.55
CA LEU A 400 -29.96 10.14 9.19
C LEU A 400 -28.61 10.83 9.33
N VAL A 401 -27.65 10.19 10.00
CA VAL A 401 -26.23 10.55 9.99
C VAL A 401 -25.48 9.42 9.28
N VAL A 402 -24.66 9.77 8.30
CA VAL A 402 -23.75 8.84 7.62
C VAL A 402 -22.32 9.22 7.94
N THR A 403 -21.45 8.22 8.09
CA THR A 403 -20.00 8.41 8.21
C THR A 403 -19.32 7.62 7.11
N ASP A 404 -18.39 8.27 6.41
CA ASP A 404 -17.56 7.64 5.40
C ASP A 404 -16.35 6.89 5.97
N SER A 405 -15.66 6.21 5.06
CA SER A 405 -14.40 5.50 5.27
C SER A 405 -13.27 6.40 5.80
N ASN A 406 -13.32 7.70 5.50
CA ASN A 406 -12.29 8.68 5.81
C ASN A 406 -12.66 9.51 7.07
N GLY A 407 -13.66 9.06 7.84
CA GLY A 407 -14.11 9.65 9.10
C GLY A 407 -15.03 10.87 8.96
N GLY A 408 -15.27 11.35 7.74
CA GLY A 408 -16.19 12.45 7.47
C GLY A 408 -17.62 12.07 7.82
N SER A 409 -18.45 13.07 8.09
CA SER A 409 -19.84 12.83 8.48
C SER A 409 -20.77 13.92 7.99
N ALA A 410 -21.96 13.49 7.58
CA ALA A 410 -23.03 14.37 7.18
C ALA A 410 -24.37 13.86 7.67
N SER A 411 -25.35 14.75 7.68
CA SER A 411 -26.69 14.38 8.12
C SER A 411 -27.77 14.96 7.24
N ARG A 412 -28.89 14.23 7.16
CA ARG A 412 -30.11 14.69 6.50
C ARG A 412 -31.24 14.63 7.49
N VAL A 413 -32.07 15.66 7.49
CA VAL A 413 -33.24 15.79 8.36
C VAL A 413 -34.51 15.85 7.51
N ARG A 414 -35.57 15.16 7.94
CA ARG A 414 -36.94 15.32 7.41
C ARG A 414 -37.93 15.46 8.56
N ARG A 415 -38.83 16.42 8.47
CA ARG A 415 -39.97 16.57 9.38
C ARG A 415 -41.15 15.76 8.83
N VAL A 416 -41.86 15.07 9.71
CA VAL A 416 -42.99 14.17 9.39
C VAL A 416 -44.09 14.36 10.42
N SER A 417 -45.36 14.10 10.07
CA SER A 417 -46.53 14.26 10.95
C SER A 417 -47.56 13.17 10.74
#